data_AF-A0A182R3U9-F1
#
_entry.id   AF-A0A182R3U9-F1
#
_cell.length_a   1.000
_cell.length_b   1.000
_cell.length_c   1.000
_cell.angle_alpha   90.00
_cell.angle_beta   90.00
_cell.angle_gamma   90.00
#
_symmetry.space_group_name_H-M   'P 1'
#
loop_
_entity.id
_entity.type
_entity.pdbx_description
1 polymer ?
#
loop_
_entity_poly.entity_id
_entity_poly.type
_entity_poly.pdbx_seq_one_letter_code
_entity_poly.pdbx_strand_id
1 'polypeptide(L)'
;MSQKDSQKLTNTASDEDAALVLNTDPKVVTKAAELLQPINTEVVEKNLDKVLEAVKIVDLTCDFKGCKQKTNLVGTDCSFCKDRFCFKHSLPEIHGCGEAVKRKERELFLHPMTGKAKAEQYEKQKAQVRLTQKLKQMSLERKQKPSSGGSNKTTGSTAGPSRGASSSRGRRRTNNP
;
A
#
# COMPACT_ATOMS: atom_id res chain seq x y z
N MET A 1 44.68 46.74 -34.80
CA MET A 1 43.27 46.40 -34.51
C MET A 1 43.23 45.62 -33.20
N SER A 2 42.36 46.07 -32.29
CA SER A 2 41.93 45.44 -31.03
C SER A 2 42.89 45.47 -29.83
N GLN A 3 42.68 46.51 -29.02
CA GLN A 3 43.13 46.62 -27.63
C GLN A 3 42.45 45.55 -26.76
N LYS A 4 43.23 45.02 -25.81
CA LYS A 4 42.79 44.13 -24.75
C LYS A 4 42.28 44.99 -23.59
N ASP A 5 41.00 44.89 -23.27
CA ASP A 5 40.45 45.41 -22.01
C ASP A 5 39.87 44.25 -21.21
N SER A 6 40.63 43.81 -20.21
CA SER A 6 40.16 42.96 -19.12
C SER A 6 39.53 43.86 -18.07
N GLN A 7 38.20 43.93 -18.07
CA GLN A 7 37.46 44.61 -17.01
C GLN A 7 37.01 43.59 -15.96
N LYS A 8 37.75 43.62 -14.85
CA LYS A 8 37.38 43.09 -13.54
C LYS A 8 36.23 43.94 -13.01
N LEU A 9 35.06 43.34 -12.82
CA LEU A 9 33.96 43.96 -12.07
C LEU A 9 33.54 43.03 -10.94
N THR A 10 33.90 43.49 -9.75
CA THR A 10 33.42 43.08 -8.44
C THR A 10 32.01 43.60 -8.23
N ASN A 11 31.11 42.74 -7.75
CA ASN A 11 29.84 43.02 -7.06
C ASN A 11 29.37 41.65 -6.55
N THR A 12 28.87 41.40 -5.36
CA THR A 12 28.40 42.21 -4.23
C THR A 12 28.17 41.17 -3.13
N ALA A 13 28.48 41.51 -1.88
CA ALA A 13 28.07 40.72 -0.73
C ALA A 13 26.53 40.62 -0.70
N SER A 14 26.01 39.41 -0.53
CA SER A 14 24.68 39.17 0.03
C SER A 14 24.85 38.10 1.08
N ASP A 15 24.68 38.55 2.32
CA ASP A 15 24.71 37.81 3.57
C ASP A 15 23.63 36.72 3.59
N GLU A 16 24.01 35.45 3.39
CA GLU A 16 23.08 34.32 3.48
C GLU A 16 23.63 33.21 4.41
N ASP A 17 24.13 33.59 5.58
CA ASP A 17 24.39 32.67 6.70
C ASP A 17 23.79 33.24 7.99
N ALA A 18 22.52 33.66 7.92
CA ALA A 18 21.71 33.85 9.12
C ALA A 18 21.31 32.47 9.64
N ALA A 19 22.13 31.93 10.54
CA ALA A 19 21.79 30.78 11.36
C ALA A 19 20.36 30.94 11.91
N LEU A 20 19.49 29.96 11.64
CA LEU A 20 18.14 29.89 12.20
C LEU A 20 18.23 29.68 13.72
N VAL A 21 18.38 30.76 14.48
CA VAL A 21 18.27 30.74 15.93
C VAL A 21 16.80 30.59 16.29
N LEU A 22 16.41 29.36 16.65
CA LEU A 22 15.11 29.09 17.27
C LEU A 22 15.16 29.62 18.71
N ASN A 23 14.59 30.80 18.93
CA ASN A 23 14.40 31.34 20.28
C ASN A 23 13.35 30.49 21.02
N THR A 24 13.82 29.70 21.99
CA THR A 24 12.99 28.82 22.83
C THR A 24 12.55 29.51 24.12
N ASP A 25 11.85 30.64 24.00
CA ASP A 25 11.27 31.31 25.18
C ASP A 25 9.86 30.76 25.49
N PRO A 26 9.61 30.23 26.70
CA PRO A 26 8.38 29.49 27.03
C PRO A 26 7.10 30.36 27.07
N LYS A 27 7.24 31.70 27.07
CA LYS A 27 6.10 32.64 27.05
C LYS A 27 5.51 32.88 25.66
N VAL A 28 6.20 32.48 24.60
CA VAL A 28 5.75 32.63 23.20
C VAL A 28 4.96 31.39 22.73
N VAL A 29 5.14 30.26 23.40
CA VAL A 29 4.55 28.96 23.03
C VAL A 29 3.02 28.92 23.22
N THR A 30 2.45 29.72 24.13
CA THR A 30 0.99 29.80 24.31
C THR A 30 0.29 30.69 23.28
N LYS A 31 1.05 31.40 22.43
CA LYS A 31 0.56 32.18 21.28
C LYS A 31 0.73 31.44 19.95
N ALA A 32 0.86 30.11 19.98
CA ALA A 32 1.03 29.29 18.77
C ALA A 32 -0.12 29.43 17.75
N ALA A 33 -1.32 29.81 18.20
CA ALA A 33 -2.46 30.05 17.31
C ALA A 33 -2.37 31.38 16.52
N GLU A 34 -1.58 32.35 16.99
CA GLU A 34 -1.43 33.68 16.36
C GLU A 34 -0.22 33.73 15.40
N LEU A 35 0.72 32.78 15.54
CA LEU A 35 1.89 32.62 14.67
C LEU A 35 1.66 31.69 13.48
N LEU A 36 0.52 30.98 13.44
CA LEU A 36 0.04 30.35 12.21
C LEU A 36 -0.61 31.43 11.36
N GLN A 37 0.23 32.23 10.70
CA GLN A 37 -0.25 33.09 9.62
C GLN A 37 -1.08 32.22 8.67
N PRO A 38 -2.31 32.63 8.31
CA PRO A 38 -3.07 31.92 7.29
C PRO A 38 -2.18 31.88 6.06
N ILE A 39 -1.78 30.67 5.68
CA ILE A 39 -0.87 30.47 4.56
C ILE A 39 -1.54 31.15 3.37
N ASN A 40 -0.90 32.17 2.79
CA ASN A 40 -1.45 32.96 1.69
C ASN A 40 -1.95 32.01 0.59
N THR A 41 -3.27 31.88 0.48
CA THR A 41 -3.93 30.88 -0.38
C THR A 41 -3.49 31.04 -1.83
N GLU A 42 -3.30 32.28 -2.27
CA GLU A 42 -2.83 32.61 -3.62
C GLU A 42 -1.40 32.14 -3.94
N VAL A 43 -0.51 32.13 -2.94
CA VAL A 43 0.88 31.67 -3.11
C VAL A 43 0.92 30.15 -3.11
N VAL A 44 0.07 29.51 -2.33
CA VAL A 44 -0.07 28.05 -2.32
C VAL A 44 -0.63 27.59 -3.67
N GLU A 45 -1.74 28.14 -4.12
CA GLU A 45 -2.38 27.77 -5.40
C GLU A 45 -1.41 27.87 -6.58
N LYS A 46 -0.64 28.96 -6.70
CA LYS A 46 0.34 29.16 -7.80
C LYS A 46 1.55 28.22 -7.75
N ASN A 47 1.90 27.69 -6.58
CA ASN A 47 3.05 26.81 -6.41
C ASN A 47 2.66 25.32 -6.42
N LEU A 48 1.41 25.00 -6.07
CA LEU A 48 0.89 23.63 -6.13
C LEU A 48 0.97 23.06 -7.55
N ASP A 49 0.57 23.81 -8.57
CA ASP A 49 0.63 23.36 -9.96
C ASP A 49 2.05 22.99 -10.41
N LYS A 50 3.04 23.80 -10.00
CA LYS A 50 4.45 23.55 -10.31
C LYS A 50 4.96 22.28 -9.63
N VAL A 51 4.57 22.06 -8.37
CA VAL A 51 4.93 20.84 -7.63
C VAL A 51 4.28 19.62 -8.26
N LEU A 52 2.99 19.70 -8.63
CA LEU A 52 2.28 18.63 -9.30
C LEU A 52 2.91 18.28 -10.66
N GLU A 53 3.35 19.27 -11.41
CA GLU A 53 4.06 19.04 -12.67
C GLU A 53 5.44 18.42 -12.46
N ALA A 54 6.19 18.85 -11.44
CA ALA A 54 7.46 18.23 -11.08
C ALA A 54 7.29 16.75 -10.66
N VAL A 55 6.27 16.43 -9.87
CA VAL A 55 5.97 15.04 -9.46
C VAL A 55 5.61 14.19 -10.68
N LYS A 56 4.76 14.69 -11.58
CA LYS A 56 4.45 13.99 -12.85
C LYS A 56 5.71 13.70 -13.66
N ILE A 57 6.67 14.63 -13.71
CA ILE A 57 7.93 14.40 -14.43
C ILE A 57 8.71 13.26 -13.80
N VAL A 58 8.83 13.23 -12.47
CA VAL A 58 9.51 12.16 -11.73
C VAL A 58 8.86 10.80 -12.02
N ASP A 59 7.53 10.70 -11.89
CA ASP A 59 6.76 9.47 -12.13
C ASP A 59 6.84 8.96 -13.59
N LEU A 60 7.11 9.87 -14.53
CA LEU A 60 7.24 9.58 -15.96
C LEU A 60 8.71 9.43 -16.41
N THR A 61 9.65 9.42 -15.48
CA THR A 61 11.07 9.15 -15.74
C THR A 61 11.46 7.77 -15.23
N CYS A 62 12.60 7.26 -15.71
CA CYS A 62 13.13 6.00 -15.24
C CYS A 62 13.87 6.21 -13.90
N ASP A 63 13.54 5.41 -12.89
CA ASP A 63 14.14 5.51 -11.54
C ASP A 63 15.58 4.95 -11.44
N PHE A 64 16.17 4.51 -12.55
CA PHE A 64 17.53 3.98 -12.55
C PHE A 64 18.56 5.12 -12.44
N LYS A 65 19.55 4.95 -11.56
CA LYS A 65 20.61 5.94 -11.32
C LYS A 65 21.33 6.27 -12.63
N GLY A 66 21.19 7.52 -13.09
CA GLY A 66 21.81 8.01 -14.32
C GLY A 66 20.99 7.82 -15.60
N CYS A 67 19.79 7.22 -15.51
CA CYS A 67 18.86 7.19 -16.64
C CYS A 67 17.93 8.40 -16.62
N LYS A 68 17.78 9.08 -17.76
CA LYS A 68 16.82 10.19 -17.96
C LYS A 68 15.79 9.88 -19.04
N GLN A 69 15.61 8.59 -19.37
CA GLN A 69 14.62 8.19 -20.37
C GLN A 69 13.21 8.36 -19.81
N LYS A 70 12.33 8.98 -20.61
CA LYS A 70 10.92 9.11 -20.28
C LYS A 70 10.21 7.78 -20.49
N THR A 71 9.46 7.34 -19.49
CA THR A 71 8.70 6.08 -19.47
C THR A 71 7.22 6.29 -19.83
N ASN A 72 6.82 7.50 -20.23
CA ASN A 72 5.42 7.90 -20.45
C ASN A 72 4.63 6.90 -21.31
N LEU A 73 5.12 6.63 -22.54
CA LEU A 73 4.46 5.70 -23.46
C LEU A 73 4.74 4.25 -23.11
N VAL A 74 5.97 3.94 -22.73
CA VAL A 74 6.36 2.57 -22.44
C VAL A 74 7.33 2.49 -21.28
N GLY A 75 6.90 1.81 -20.24
CA GLY A 75 7.66 1.55 -19.03
C GLY A 75 7.05 0.36 -18.31
N THR A 76 7.86 -0.31 -17.52
CA THR A 76 7.46 -1.46 -16.71
C THR A 76 7.74 -1.15 -15.25
N ASP A 77 6.77 -1.46 -14.40
CA ASP A 77 6.87 -1.40 -12.96
C ASP A 77 7.49 -2.67 -12.39
N CYS A 78 8.41 -2.51 -11.43
CA CYS A 78 9.02 -3.66 -10.77
C CYS A 78 8.11 -4.20 -9.66
N SER A 79 7.83 -5.51 -9.65
CA SER A 79 6.99 -6.13 -8.61
C SER A 79 7.57 -6.10 -7.18
N PHE A 80 8.87 -5.77 -7.02
CA PHE A 80 9.56 -5.75 -5.74
C PHE A 80 9.69 -4.33 -5.16
N CYS A 81 10.27 -3.39 -5.91
CA CYS A 81 10.42 -1.99 -5.47
C CYS A 81 9.26 -1.08 -5.88
N LYS A 82 8.41 -1.49 -6.83
CA LYS A 82 7.26 -0.73 -7.36
C LYS A 82 7.62 0.58 -8.07
N ASP A 83 8.90 0.75 -8.39
CA ASP A 83 9.43 1.86 -9.18
C ASP A 83 9.23 1.60 -10.69
N ARG A 84 9.25 2.67 -11.49
CA ARG A 84 9.00 2.60 -12.94
C ARG A 84 10.30 2.70 -13.72
N PHE A 85 10.54 1.74 -14.61
CA PHE A 85 11.76 1.68 -15.41
C PHE A 85 11.49 1.69 -16.91
N CYS A 86 12.46 2.19 -17.69
CA CYS A 86 12.47 2.02 -19.15
C CYS A 86 12.82 0.57 -19.51
N PHE A 87 12.57 0.15 -20.75
CA PHE A 87 12.87 -1.22 -21.21
C PHE A 87 14.33 -1.64 -21.06
N LYS A 88 15.27 -0.70 -21.04
CA LYS A 88 16.70 -1.02 -20.82
C LYS A 88 17.00 -1.39 -19.37
N HIS A 89 16.19 -0.91 -18.42
CA HIS A 89 16.38 -1.10 -16.98
C HIS A 89 15.21 -1.83 -16.30
N SER A 90 14.28 -2.38 -17.07
CA SER A 90 13.10 -3.09 -16.56
C SER A 90 13.46 -4.39 -15.84
N LEU A 91 14.63 -4.96 -16.13
CA LEU A 91 15.05 -6.22 -15.53
C LEU A 91 15.48 -6.01 -14.06
N PRO A 92 14.96 -6.82 -13.11
CA PRO A 92 15.32 -6.73 -11.70
C PRO A 92 16.82 -6.79 -11.39
N GLU A 93 17.58 -7.53 -12.20
CA GLU A 93 19.04 -7.64 -12.07
C GLU A 93 19.76 -6.30 -12.27
N ILE A 94 19.20 -5.41 -13.09
CA ILE A 94 19.88 -4.16 -13.48
C ILE A 94 19.70 -3.09 -12.40
N HIS A 95 18.49 -2.95 -11.85
CA HIS A 95 18.21 -1.97 -10.80
C HIS A 95 18.36 -2.52 -9.36
N GLY A 96 18.88 -3.75 -9.20
CA GLY A 96 19.26 -4.31 -7.90
C GLY A 96 18.16 -5.09 -7.16
N CYS A 97 17.00 -5.32 -7.77
CA CYS A 97 15.95 -6.19 -7.22
C CYS A 97 16.19 -7.69 -7.49
N GLY A 98 17.27 -8.07 -8.18
CA GLY A 98 17.58 -9.46 -8.53
C GLY A 98 17.67 -10.42 -7.33
N GLU A 99 18.18 -9.96 -6.19
CA GLU A 99 18.24 -10.79 -4.98
C GLU A 99 16.85 -11.16 -4.45
N ALA A 100 15.89 -10.22 -4.53
CA ALA A 100 14.53 -10.45 -4.10
C ALA A 100 13.80 -11.44 -5.02
N VAL A 101 14.03 -11.33 -6.33
CA VAL A 101 13.57 -12.30 -7.33
C VAL A 101 14.13 -13.68 -7.02
N LYS A 102 15.46 -13.78 -6.88
CA LYS A 102 16.15 -15.05 -6.61
C LYS A 102 15.66 -15.72 -5.34
N ARG A 103 15.37 -14.95 -4.29
CA ARG A 103 14.80 -15.49 -3.04
C ARG A 103 13.41 -16.06 -3.26
N LYS A 104 12.53 -15.31 -3.94
CA LYS A 104 11.16 -15.74 -4.25
C LYS A 104 11.14 -16.97 -5.15
N GLU A 105 11.97 -17.00 -6.19
CA GLU A 105 12.10 -18.13 -7.09
C GLU A 105 12.68 -19.35 -6.38
N ARG A 106 13.68 -19.17 -5.50
CA ARG A 106 14.20 -20.25 -4.67
C ARG A 106 13.14 -20.82 -3.74
N GLU A 107 12.33 -19.98 -3.11
CA GLU A 107 11.23 -20.43 -2.25
C GLU A 107 10.22 -21.26 -3.04
N LEU A 108 9.82 -20.77 -4.22
CA LEU A 108 8.92 -21.48 -5.14
C LEU A 108 9.52 -22.80 -5.64
N PHE A 109 10.82 -22.83 -5.91
CA PHE A 109 11.53 -24.00 -6.40
C PHE A 109 11.80 -25.04 -5.31
N LEU A 110 12.15 -24.61 -4.09
CA LEU A 110 12.46 -25.48 -2.95
C LEU A 110 11.19 -26.05 -2.32
N HIS A 111 10.09 -25.29 -2.36
CA HIS A 111 8.76 -25.76 -1.98
C HIS A 111 7.83 -25.79 -3.20
N PRO A 112 8.09 -26.67 -4.18
CA PRO A 112 7.18 -26.84 -5.29
C PRO A 112 5.90 -27.44 -4.71
N MET A 113 4.87 -26.62 -4.61
CA MET A 113 3.55 -27.06 -4.18
C MET A 113 3.13 -28.24 -5.06
N THR A 114 3.13 -29.44 -4.47
CA THR A 114 2.68 -30.65 -5.17
C THR A 114 1.26 -30.45 -5.66
N GLY A 115 0.86 -31.14 -6.75
CA GLY A 115 -0.49 -30.99 -7.30
C GLY A 115 -1.60 -31.20 -6.25
N LYS A 116 -1.36 -32.09 -5.27
CA LYS A 116 -2.26 -32.32 -4.13
C LYS A 116 -2.33 -31.12 -3.18
N ALA A 117 -1.18 -30.52 -2.84
CA ALA A 117 -1.12 -29.32 -2.00
C ALA A 117 -1.82 -28.10 -2.67
N LYS A 118 -1.70 -27.96 -3.99
CA LYS A 118 -2.43 -26.92 -4.74
C LYS A 118 -3.95 -27.11 -4.67
N ALA A 119 -4.41 -28.36 -4.87
CA ALA A 119 -5.83 -28.67 -4.78
C ALA A 119 -6.39 -28.42 -3.37
N GLU A 120 -5.64 -28.79 -2.32
CA GLU A 120 -6.02 -28.54 -0.93
C GLU A 120 -6.09 -27.04 -0.62
N GLN A 121 -5.15 -26.23 -1.10
CA GLN A 121 -5.21 -24.78 -0.96
C GLN A 121 -6.43 -24.17 -1.65
N TYR A 122 -6.77 -24.65 -2.86
CA TYR A 122 -7.95 -24.17 -3.58
C TYR A 122 -9.24 -24.48 -2.82
N GLU A 123 -9.38 -25.69 -2.29
CA GLU A 123 -10.54 -26.07 -1.47
C GLU A 123 -10.59 -25.28 -0.15
N LYS A 124 -9.44 -25.01 0.47
CA LYS A 124 -9.34 -24.15 1.66
C LYS A 124 -9.78 -22.72 1.36
N GLN A 125 -9.34 -22.13 0.25
CA GLN A 125 -9.77 -20.77 -0.16
C GLN A 125 -11.27 -20.73 -0.44
N LYS A 126 -11.81 -21.72 -1.14
CA LYS A 126 -13.25 -21.86 -1.40
C LYS A 126 -14.05 -22.00 -0.10
N ALA A 127 -13.55 -22.78 0.86
CA ALA A 127 -14.15 -22.89 2.19
C ALA A 127 -14.11 -21.56 2.96
N GLN A 128 -13.02 -20.82 2.89
CA GLN A 128 -12.89 -19.49 3.51
C GLN A 128 -13.88 -18.47 2.92
N VAL A 129 -14.07 -18.45 1.59
CA VAL A 129 -15.06 -17.57 0.94
C VAL A 129 -16.47 -17.89 1.41
N ARG A 130 -16.85 -19.17 1.45
CA ARG A 130 -18.16 -19.62 1.96
C ARG A 130 -18.38 -19.25 3.42
N LEU A 131 -17.35 -19.44 4.25
CA LEU A 131 -17.40 -19.05 5.66
C LEU A 131 -17.64 -17.54 5.79
N THR A 132 -16.88 -16.74 5.05
CA THR A 132 -16.98 -15.28 5.07
C THR A 132 -18.37 -14.81 4.62
N GLN A 133 -18.96 -15.43 3.60
CA GLN A 133 -20.33 -15.15 3.15
C GLN A 133 -21.35 -15.47 4.24
N LYS A 134 -21.25 -16.63 4.91
CA LYS A 134 -22.14 -16.99 6.03
C LYS A 134 -22.02 -16.03 7.21
N LEU A 135 -20.80 -15.62 7.56
CA LEU A 135 -20.57 -14.64 8.62
C LEU A 135 -21.22 -13.29 8.27
N LYS A 136 -21.12 -12.85 7.01
CA LYS A 136 -21.82 -11.65 6.53
C LYS A 136 -23.33 -11.80 6.65
N GLN A 137 -23.91 -12.91 6.21
CA GLN A 137 -25.35 -13.16 6.31
C GLN A 137 -25.84 -13.14 7.77
N MET A 138 -25.19 -13.86 8.68
CA MET A 138 -25.52 -13.85 10.11
C MET A 138 -25.30 -12.48 10.78
N SER A 139 -24.42 -11.63 10.24
CA SER A 139 -24.24 -10.25 10.72
C SER A 139 -25.39 -9.34 10.29
N LEU A 140 -25.96 -9.55 9.11
CA LEU A 140 -27.11 -8.82 8.60
C LEU A 140 -28.39 -9.24 9.35
N GLU A 141 -28.60 -10.54 9.55
CA GLU A 141 -29.73 -11.07 10.32
C GLU A 141 -29.76 -10.54 11.77
N ARG A 142 -28.58 -10.39 12.40
CA ARG A 142 -28.48 -9.77 13.73
C ARG A 142 -28.77 -8.27 13.75
N LYS A 143 -28.50 -7.54 12.65
CA LYS A 143 -28.84 -6.12 12.51
C LYS A 143 -30.32 -5.90 12.19
N GLN A 144 -30.99 -6.88 11.58
CA GLN A 144 -32.37 -6.77 11.10
C GLN A 144 -33.44 -7.14 12.13
N LYS A 145 -33.07 -7.55 13.35
CA LYS A 145 -34.05 -7.74 14.43
C LYS A 145 -34.13 -6.50 15.32
N PRO A 146 -35.11 -5.59 15.11
CA PRO A 146 -35.40 -4.56 16.10
C PRO A 146 -35.92 -5.22 17.38
N SER A 147 -35.47 -4.71 18.53
CA SER A 147 -36.07 -5.04 19.83
C SER A 147 -37.46 -4.42 19.90
N SER A 148 -38.50 -5.19 19.58
CA SER A 148 -39.88 -4.80 19.90
C SER A 148 -40.60 -5.95 20.60
N GLY A 149 -40.94 -5.68 21.87
CA GLY A 149 -42.07 -6.15 22.68
C GLY A 149 -42.77 -7.47 22.32
N GLY A 150 -42.92 -8.32 23.33
CA GLY A 150 -43.60 -9.60 23.22
C GLY A 150 -45.09 -9.53 22.89
N SER A 151 -45.61 -10.67 22.41
CA SER A 151 -46.90 -11.23 22.78
C SER A 151 -46.97 -12.66 22.24
N ASN A 152 -47.18 -13.57 23.18
CA ASN A 152 -47.40 -14.99 22.95
C ASN A 152 -48.74 -15.19 22.22
N LYS A 153 -48.74 -15.81 21.03
CA LYS A 153 -49.95 -16.41 20.47
C LYS A 153 -49.60 -17.70 19.74
N THR A 154 -49.98 -18.78 20.39
CA THR A 154 -50.13 -20.15 19.90
C THR A 154 -50.92 -20.24 18.58
N THR A 155 -50.36 -20.91 17.58
CA THR A 155 -51.07 -21.82 16.66
C THR A 155 -50.06 -22.77 16.06
N GLY A 156 -50.31 -24.08 16.22
CA GLY A 156 -49.41 -25.14 15.83
C GLY A 156 -49.28 -25.35 14.32
N SER A 157 -48.16 -25.97 13.94
CA SER A 157 -48.04 -26.87 12.79
C SER A 157 -46.83 -27.75 13.01
N THR A 158 -47.12 -28.99 13.41
CA THR A 158 -46.17 -30.08 13.57
C THR A 158 -45.75 -30.59 12.18
N ALA A 159 -44.51 -30.32 11.79
CA ALA A 159 -43.78 -31.07 10.76
C ALA A 159 -42.28 -30.95 11.05
N GLY A 160 -41.75 -31.86 11.86
CA GLY A 160 -40.33 -31.92 12.15
C GLY A 160 -39.56 -32.57 11.00
N PRO A 161 -38.39 -32.06 10.59
CA PRO A 161 -37.45 -32.86 9.83
C PRO A 161 -36.68 -33.78 10.77
N SER A 162 -36.55 -35.02 10.35
CA SER A 162 -35.86 -36.12 11.00
C SER A 162 -34.45 -35.74 11.46
N ARG A 163 -34.14 -36.09 12.71
CA ARG A 163 -32.78 -36.08 13.27
C ARG A 163 -31.94 -37.12 12.51
N GLY A 164 -31.06 -36.66 11.63
CA GLY A 164 -30.03 -37.50 11.03
C GLY A 164 -29.08 -38.02 12.10
N ALA A 165 -29.06 -39.34 12.30
CA ALA A 165 -28.16 -40.02 13.20
C ALA A 165 -26.70 -39.81 12.76
N SER A 166 -25.92 -39.10 13.59
CA SER A 166 -24.48 -39.02 13.44
C SER A 166 -23.87 -40.34 13.91
N SER A 167 -23.60 -41.26 12.98
CA SER A 167 -22.85 -42.47 13.30
C SER A 167 -21.39 -42.10 13.59
N SER A 168 -21.03 -42.19 14.87
CA SER A 168 -19.65 -42.14 15.34
C SER A 168 -18.92 -43.41 14.90
N ARG A 169 -18.39 -43.42 13.67
CA ARG A 169 -17.35 -44.40 13.30
C ARG A 169 -16.03 -43.98 13.96
N GLY A 170 -15.82 -44.48 15.17
CA GLY A 170 -14.55 -44.43 15.85
C GLY A 170 -13.44 -45.02 14.98
N ARG A 171 -12.42 -44.22 14.67
CA ARG A 171 -11.17 -44.74 14.13
C ARG A 171 -10.38 -45.36 15.28
N ARG A 172 -10.28 -46.69 15.29
CA ARG A 172 -9.28 -47.41 16.07
C ARG A 172 -7.90 -46.88 15.69
N ARG A 173 -7.17 -46.33 16.67
CA ARG A 173 -5.72 -46.19 16.63
C ARG A 173 -5.14 -47.61 16.65
N THR A 174 -4.60 -48.06 15.52
CA THR A 174 -3.68 -49.19 15.51
C THR A 174 -2.29 -48.62 15.76
N ASN A 175 -1.74 -48.90 16.94
CA ASN A 175 -0.32 -48.75 17.19
C ASN A 175 0.40 -49.81 16.32
N ASN A 176 1.46 -49.39 15.63
CA ASN A 176 2.36 -50.28 14.91
C ASN A 176 3.71 -50.29 15.67
N PRO A 177 4.42 -51.43 15.73
CA PRO A 177 5.61 -51.63 16.57
C PRO A 177 6.85 -50.88 16.06
#